data_AF-A0AAV7JAY2-F1
#
_entry.id   AF-A0AAV7JAY2-F1
#
_cell.length_a   1.000
_cell.length_b   1.000
_cell.length_c   1.000
_cell.angle_alpha   90.00
_cell.angle_beta   90.00
_cell.angle_gamma   90.00
#
_symmetry.space_group_name_H-M   'P 1'
#
loop_
_entity.id
_entity.type
_entity.pdbx_description
1 polymer ?
#
loop_
_entity_poly.entity_id
_entity_poly.type
_entity_poly.pdbx_seq_one_letter_code
_entity_poly.pdbx_strand_id
1 'polypeptide(L)'
;MVFITEDLIRKRAEHNNCELATLEEVSLHQLDIERIEHLDKWCRDLKILYLQSNLIPRIENVSRLKQLEYLNLALNNIDIIENLEGCEFLSKLDLTLNFVGKLSSIESLSCNIHLKEVYLVGNPCAKYDNYRAFVAAVIPQLVTLDGIKIERSERLTACQNIDRIRKSIAEQERAYAKERELEREEEEEKWSKAENRNNETSESQEPDNGEFDPMNDPMKYTPESRVAVHKYLEEQRKPQIDASKSPQENSEDAPRRLEIEGRRLNINDGKYKFSLKDDPTGKYRVLELEAPKYMDTSLITCDVQPYYIHITLKGKILQLVFHESDAVHPDKSKAERCQTSGNLVVTMKRVNPTFTDEYFKEMELQNEKRAGKESREVGREYLEVDPKARHMPDLKCMTTDSRRRNERLFLDDAPLVRKGVAREDFVDDPDVPPLI
;
A
#
# COMPACT_ATOMS: atom_id res chain seq x y z
N MET A 1 19.42 9.93 -6.61
CA MET A 1 18.86 10.33 -7.92
C MET A 1 17.39 10.02 -7.96
N VAL A 2 16.57 11.04 -7.68
CA VAL A 2 15.12 10.97 -7.82
C VAL A 2 14.74 11.48 -9.20
N PHE A 3 13.99 10.66 -9.94
CA PHE A 3 13.52 10.98 -11.29
C PHE A 3 12.00 11.06 -11.33
N ILE A 4 11.47 11.75 -12.33
CA ILE A 4 10.03 11.75 -12.59
C ILE A 4 9.63 10.36 -13.10
N THR A 5 8.88 9.60 -12.31
CA THR A 5 8.34 8.29 -12.68
C THR A 5 6.88 8.38 -13.13
N GLU A 6 6.44 7.43 -13.94
CA GLU A 6 5.04 7.37 -14.37
C GLU A 6 4.09 7.24 -13.17
N ASP A 7 4.45 6.39 -12.20
CA ASP A 7 3.66 6.17 -10.99
C ASP A 7 3.54 7.45 -10.15
N LEU A 8 4.59 8.27 -10.12
CA LEU A 8 4.58 9.55 -9.42
C LEU A 8 3.56 10.50 -10.06
N ILE A 9 3.58 10.62 -11.39
CA ILE A 9 2.61 11.48 -12.10
C ILE A 9 1.20 10.91 -11.95
N ARG A 10 1.03 9.58 -12.05
CA ARG A 10 -0.28 8.93 -11.90
C ARG A 10 -0.90 9.18 -10.53
N LYS A 11 -0.11 9.11 -9.46
CA LYS A 11 -0.54 9.51 -8.10
C LYS A 11 -0.95 10.97 -8.00
N ARG A 12 -0.29 11.86 -8.78
CA ARG A 12 -0.66 13.29 -8.81
C ARG A 12 -1.86 13.56 -9.72
N ALA A 13 -2.13 12.69 -10.68
CA ALA A 13 -3.25 12.73 -11.60
C ALA A 13 -4.53 12.02 -11.07
N GLU A 14 -4.62 11.74 -9.77
CA GLU A 14 -5.80 11.12 -9.15
C GLU A 14 -7.10 11.88 -9.45
N HIS A 15 -7.02 13.22 -9.53
CA HIS A 15 -8.14 14.09 -9.87
C HIS A 15 -8.51 14.08 -11.36
N ASN A 16 -7.67 13.48 -12.21
CA ASN A 16 -7.89 13.31 -13.65
C ASN A 16 -8.08 11.83 -14.01
N ASN A 17 -8.78 11.06 -13.17
CA ASN A 17 -9.03 9.62 -13.37
C ASN A 17 -7.75 8.78 -13.64
N CYS A 18 -6.58 9.26 -13.19
CA CYS A 18 -5.28 8.67 -13.52
C CYS A 18 -4.95 8.61 -15.02
N GLU A 19 -5.62 9.40 -15.85
CA GLU A 19 -5.31 9.58 -17.26
C GLU A 19 -4.20 10.63 -17.42
N LEU A 20 -3.07 10.20 -18.00
CA LEU A 20 -1.90 11.06 -18.17
C LEU A 20 -1.96 11.87 -19.47
N ALA A 21 -2.61 11.32 -20.51
CA ALA A 21 -2.64 11.94 -21.83
C ALA A 21 -3.39 13.27 -21.86
N THR A 22 -4.49 13.36 -21.10
CA THR A 22 -5.40 14.52 -20.99
C THR A 22 -5.05 15.46 -19.84
N LEU A 23 -3.95 15.20 -19.14
CA LEU A 23 -3.59 15.92 -17.93
C LEU A 23 -3.11 17.34 -18.26
N GLU A 24 -3.89 18.34 -17.85
CA GLU A 24 -3.59 19.74 -18.12
C GLU A 24 -2.68 20.37 -17.06
N GLU A 25 -2.71 19.89 -15.82
CA GLU A 25 -1.98 20.48 -14.69
C GLU A 25 -1.26 19.42 -13.87
N VAL A 26 0.03 19.65 -13.58
CA VAL A 26 0.87 18.75 -12.78
C VAL A 26 1.63 19.52 -11.72
N SER A 27 1.49 19.09 -10.48
CA SER A 27 2.20 19.62 -9.32
C SER A 27 3.22 18.63 -8.77
N LEU A 28 4.50 18.95 -8.95
CA LEU A 28 5.66 18.16 -8.56
C LEU A 28 6.62 19.01 -7.70
N HIS A 29 6.10 19.59 -6.60
CA HIS A 29 6.88 20.40 -5.68
C HIS A 29 7.52 19.56 -4.57
N GLN A 30 8.75 19.90 -4.15
CA GLN A 30 9.43 19.28 -2.98
C GLN A 30 9.57 17.75 -3.10
N LEU A 31 10.01 17.28 -4.27
CA LEU A 31 10.21 15.86 -4.56
C LEU A 31 11.67 15.53 -4.87
N ASP A 32 12.56 16.49 -4.65
CA ASP A 32 14.02 16.34 -4.78
C ASP A 32 14.42 15.81 -6.16
N ILE A 33 13.62 16.16 -7.17
CA ILE A 33 13.79 15.72 -8.55
C ILE A 33 15.11 16.27 -9.07
N GLU A 34 15.97 15.38 -9.51
CA GLU A 34 17.27 15.74 -10.09
C GLU A 34 17.21 15.83 -11.61
N ARG A 35 16.29 15.11 -12.28
CA ARG A 35 16.14 15.20 -13.75
C ARG A 35 14.69 15.12 -14.19
N ILE A 36 14.37 15.96 -15.17
CA ILE A 36 13.09 15.94 -15.89
C ILE A 36 13.19 14.90 -17.01
N GLU A 37 12.52 13.77 -16.86
CA GLU A 37 12.48 12.72 -17.88
C GLU A 37 11.03 12.30 -18.18
N HIS A 38 10.80 11.91 -19.44
CA HIS A 38 9.58 11.23 -19.91
C HIS A 38 8.24 12.00 -19.81
N LEU A 39 8.23 13.24 -19.30
CA LEU A 39 7.05 14.11 -19.34
C LEU A 39 6.49 14.27 -20.76
N ASP A 40 7.38 14.35 -21.76
CA ASP A 40 7.03 14.44 -23.18
C ASP A 40 6.22 13.25 -23.71
N LYS A 41 6.38 12.08 -23.09
CA LYS A 41 5.68 10.85 -23.49
C LYS A 41 4.32 10.73 -22.83
N TRP A 42 4.24 11.11 -21.56
CA TRP A 42 3.07 10.85 -20.73
C TRP A 42 2.02 11.96 -20.80
N CYS A 43 2.43 13.23 -20.76
CA CYS A 43 1.53 14.38 -20.61
C CYS A 43 1.67 15.34 -21.79
N ARG A 44 1.03 15.03 -22.94
CA ARG A 44 1.17 15.85 -24.16
C ARG A 44 0.36 17.14 -24.14
N ASP A 45 -0.76 17.13 -23.43
CA ASP A 45 -1.70 18.25 -23.34
C ASP A 45 -1.50 19.08 -22.05
N LEU A 46 -0.31 18.98 -21.45
CA LEU A 46 0.02 19.70 -20.23
C LEU A 46 0.11 21.21 -20.48
N LYS A 47 -0.67 21.98 -19.74
CA LYS A 47 -0.70 23.45 -19.76
C LYS A 47 0.08 24.07 -18.61
N ILE A 48 0.03 23.47 -17.42
CA ILE A 48 0.67 24.01 -16.22
C ILE A 48 1.57 22.96 -15.56
N LEU A 49 2.83 23.32 -15.35
CA LEU A 49 3.82 22.47 -14.70
C LEU A 49 4.48 23.19 -13.51
N TYR A 50 4.24 22.68 -12.31
CA TYR A 50 4.92 23.13 -11.09
C TYR A 50 6.04 22.17 -10.73
N LEU A 51 7.28 22.65 -10.80
CA LEU A 51 8.50 21.93 -10.41
C LEU A 51 9.27 22.72 -9.34
N GLN A 52 8.57 23.50 -8.52
CA GLN A 52 9.18 24.33 -7.49
C GLN A 52 9.89 23.52 -6.41
N SER A 53 11.04 24.01 -5.94
CA SER A 53 11.82 23.41 -4.86
C SER A 53 12.23 21.96 -5.16
N ASN A 54 12.91 21.76 -6.30
CA ASN A 54 13.58 20.52 -6.62
C ASN A 54 15.08 20.80 -6.86
N LEU A 55 15.83 19.78 -7.29
CA LEU A 55 17.28 19.85 -7.47
C LEU A 55 17.65 19.77 -8.96
N ILE A 56 16.80 20.28 -9.84
CA ILE A 56 16.94 20.14 -11.29
C ILE A 56 18.09 21.03 -11.78
N PRO A 57 19.18 20.47 -12.34
CA PRO A 57 20.34 21.25 -12.79
C PRO A 57 20.17 21.81 -14.20
N ARG A 58 19.37 21.15 -15.04
CA ARG A 58 19.14 21.52 -16.44
C ARG A 58 17.71 21.24 -16.86
N ILE A 59 17.19 22.10 -17.72
CA ILE A 59 15.89 21.93 -18.35
C ILE A 59 16.07 20.97 -19.54
N GLU A 60 15.52 19.76 -19.42
CA GLU A 60 15.58 18.73 -20.46
C GLU A 60 14.16 18.16 -20.68
N ASN A 61 13.88 17.64 -21.88
CA ASN A 61 12.61 16.95 -22.21
C ASN A 61 11.30 17.78 -22.13
N VAL A 62 11.38 19.11 -21.97
CA VAL A 62 10.22 20.01 -21.98
C VAL A 62 9.84 20.47 -23.39
N SER A 63 10.78 20.45 -24.34
CA SER A 63 10.61 20.98 -25.70
C SER A 63 9.46 20.38 -26.52
N ARG A 64 8.92 19.22 -26.15
CA ARG A 64 7.81 18.56 -26.85
C ARG A 64 6.43 18.95 -26.31
N LEU A 65 6.38 19.67 -25.19
CA LEU A 65 5.15 20.12 -24.54
C LEU A 65 4.64 21.39 -25.22
N LYS A 66 3.96 21.21 -26.35
CA LYS A 66 3.49 22.34 -27.16
C LYS A 66 2.49 23.21 -26.41
N GLN A 67 1.55 22.58 -25.69
CA GLN A 67 0.45 23.25 -24.99
C GLN A 67 0.85 23.89 -23.65
N LEU A 68 2.13 23.79 -23.26
CA LEU A 68 2.58 24.31 -21.96
C LEU A 68 2.47 25.83 -21.95
N GLU A 69 1.60 26.37 -21.08
CA GLU A 69 1.34 27.80 -20.91
C GLU A 69 2.11 28.39 -19.73
N TYR A 70 2.27 27.62 -18.65
CA TYR A 70 2.97 28.06 -17.44
C TYR A 70 3.95 27.01 -16.93
N LEU A 71 5.21 27.41 -16.82
CA LEU A 71 6.29 26.61 -16.25
C LEU A 71 6.86 27.29 -15.01
N ASN A 72 6.73 26.64 -13.87
CA ASN A 72 7.33 27.08 -12.62
C ASN A 72 8.50 26.18 -12.22
N LEU A 73 9.71 26.74 -12.33
CA LEU A 73 10.98 26.13 -11.96
C LEU A 73 11.66 26.91 -10.82
N ALA A 74 10.90 27.61 -9.99
CA ALA A 74 11.43 28.34 -8.84
C ALA A 74 12.22 27.42 -7.88
N LEU A 75 13.28 27.94 -7.26
CA LEU A 75 14.11 27.22 -6.28
C LEU A 75 14.71 25.91 -6.82
N ASN A 76 15.21 25.91 -8.05
CA ASN A 76 15.95 24.79 -8.66
C ASN A 76 17.43 25.13 -8.87
N ASN A 77 18.18 24.19 -9.43
CA ASN A 77 19.62 24.29 -9.62
C ASN A 77 20.01 24.67 -11.06
N ILE A 78 19.14 25.41 -11.76
CA ILE A 78 19.30 25.68 -13.19
C ILE A 78 20.39 26.74 -13.41
N ASP A 79 21.44 26.36 -14.16
CA ASP A 79 22.55 27.24 -14.53
C ASP A 79 22.37 27.92 -15.90
N ILE A 80 21.68 27.24 -16.83
CA ILE A 80 21.52 27.65 -18.24
C ILE A 80 20.07 27.45 -18.68
N ILE A 81 19.52 28.43 -19.39
CA ILE A 81 18.18 28.34 -20.00
C ILE A 81 18.30 27.74 -21.40
N GLU A 82 17.87 26.50 -21.56
CA GLU A 82 17.90 25.78 -22.83
C GLU A 82 16.67 24.87 -22.98
N ASN A 83 16.48 24.29 -24.17
CA ASN A 83 15.43 23.30 -24.47
C ASN A 83 13.97 23.77 -24.27
N LEU A 84 13.71 25.07 -24.32
CA LEU A 84 12.37 25.67 -24.25
C LEU A 84 11.81 26.10 -25.62
N GLU A 85 12.59 25.95 -26.69
CA GLU A 85 12.24 26.42 -28.05
C GLU A 85 10.96 25.79 -28.61
N GLY A 86 10.65 24.54 -28.23
CA GLY A 86 9.46 23.84 -28.73
C GLY A 86 8.17 24.07 -27.92
N CYS A 87 8.22 24.86 -26.84
CA CYS A 87 7.05 25.23 -26.05
C CYS A 87 6.32 26.42 -26.69
N GLU A 88 5.60 26.17 -27.78
CA GLU A 88 4.97 27.21 -28.61
C GLU A 88 4.03 28.15 -27.82
N PHE A 89 3.26 27.59 -26.87
CA PHE A 89 2.25 28.32 -26.11
C PHE A 89 2.74 28.87 -24.75
N LEU A 90 4.05 28.77 -24.45
CA LEU A 90 4.57 29.21 -23.15
C LEU A 90 4.36 30.70 -22.95
N SER A 91 3.59 31.04 -21.92
CA SER A 91 3.17 32.41 -21.61
C SER A 91 3.89 32.98 -20.37
N LYS A 92 4.15 32.11 -19.39
CA LYS A 92 4.74 32.47 -18.10
C LYS A 92 5.85 31.49 -17.74
N LEU A 93 7.01 32.03 -17.39
CA LEU A 93 8.18 31.26 -16.95
C LEU A 93 8.70 31.81 -15.63
N ASP A 94 8.76 30.96 -14.61
CA ASP A 94 9.31 31.31 -13.31
C ASP A 94 10.62 30.56 -13.08
N LEU A 95 11.72 31.30 -13.01
CA LEU A 95 13.08 30.82 -12.71
C LEU A 95 13.62 31.49 -11.45
N THR A 96 12.75 31.95 -10.53
CA THR A 96 13.18 32.61 -9.30
C THR A 96 14.12 31.72 -8.45
N LEU A 97 15.13 32.34 -7.84
CA LEU A 97 16.09 31.68 -6.94
C LEU A 97 16.79 30.43 -7.53
N ASN A 98 17.10 30.48 -8.84
CA ASN A 98 17.98 29.54 -9.53
C ASN A 98 19.42 30.07 -9.58
N PHE A 99 20.29 29.39 -10.33
CA PHE A 99 21.70 29.74 -10.47
C PHE A 99 22.06 30.18 -11.90
N VAL A 100 21.10 30.77 -12.62
CA VAL A 100 21.31 31.17 -14.01
C VAL A 100 22.40 32.24 -14.08
N GLY A 101 23.59 31.83 -14.55
CA GLY A 101 24.76 32.70 -14.70
C GLY A 101 24.94 33.22 -16.12
N LYS A 102 24.43 32.49 -17.11
CA LYS A 102 24.59 32.81 -18.53
C LYS A 102 23.34 33.52 -19.05
N LEU A 103 23.33 34.84 -19.03
CA LEU A 103 22.22 35.66 -19.53
C LEU A 103 22.01 35.51 -21.05
N SER A 104 23.07 35.22 -21.80
CA SER A 104 23.03 34.90 -23.24
C SER A 104 22.08 33.73 -23.56
N SER A 105 21.80 32.84 -22.59
CA SER A 105 20.87 31.72 -22.76
C SER A 105 19.40 32.14 -22.93
N ILE A 106 19.06 33.38 -22.54
CA ILE A 106 17.74 33.98 -22.74
C ILE A 106 17.40 34.15 -24.22
N GLU A 107 18.40 34.21 -25.11
CA GLU A 107 18.16 34.28 -26.56
C GLU A 107 17.34 33.07 -27.06
N SER A 108 17.46 31.91 -26.43
CA SER A 108 16.66 30.71 -26.73
C SER A 108 15.16 30.92 -26.54
N LEU A 109 14.77 31.82 -25.62
CA LEU A 109 13.37 32.15 -25.34
C LEU A 109 12.75 33.09 -26.38
N SER A 110 13.57 33.68 -27.27
CA SER A 110 13.07 34.56 -28.32
C SER A 110 12.14 33.84 -29.31
N CYS A 111 12.30 32.52 -29.46
CA CYS A 111 11.45 31.66 -30.28
C CYS A 111 10.01 31.54 -29.74
N ASN A 112 9.77 31.73 -28.44
CA ASN A 112 8.46 31.57 -27.82
C ASN A 112 7.60 32.83 -28.02
N ILE A 113 6.77 32.84 -29.05
CA ILE A 113 5.96 34.00 -29.45
C ILE A 113 4.92 34.44 -28.40
N HIS A 114 4.48 33.52 -27.55
CA HIS A 114 3.44 33.77 -26.55
C HIS A 114 3.98 34.16 -25.17
N LEU A 115 5.31 34.20 -25.00
CA LEU A 115 5.96 34.47 -23.72
C LEU A 115 5.77 35.94 -23.31
N LYS A 116 5.06 36.16 -22.21
CA LYS A 116 4.68 37.48 -21.69
C LYS A 116 5.30 37.80 -20.35
N GLU A 117 5.51 36.79 -19.50
CA GLU A 117 5.98 36.97 -18.13
C GLU A 117 7.19 36.08 -17.85
N VAL A 118 8.28 36.69 -17.38
CA VAL A 118 9.50 35.98 -16.98
C VAL A 118 9.96 36.49 -15.62
N TYR A 119 10.33 35.56 -14.74
CA TYR A 119 10.90 35.87 -13.43
C TYR A 119 12.30 35.28 -13.31
N LEU A 120 13.29 36.13 -13.08
CA LEU A 120 14.71 35.82 -12.89
C LEU A 120 15.23 36.34 -11.54
N VAL A 121 14.36 36.84 -10.66
CA VAL A 121 14.74 37.32 -9.32
C VAL A 121 15.53 36.26 -8.56
N GLY A 122 16.67 36.66 -7.99
CA GLY A 122 17.51 35.79 -7.17
C GLY A 122 18.50 34.93 -7.96
N ASN A 123 18.61 35.13 -9.27
CA ASN A 123 19.68 34.53 -10.08
C ASN A 123 20.95 35.41 -10.08
N PRO A 124 22.14 34.81 -10.26
CA PRO A 124 23.39 35.54 -10.47
C PRO A 124 23.31 36.56 -11.61
N CYS A 125 22.60 36.24 -12.69
CA CYS A 125 22.42 37.14 -13.83
C CYS A 125 21.66 38.44 -13.52
N ALA A 126 20.86 38.47 -12.45
CA ALA A 126 20.16 39.68 -12.02
C ALA A 126 21.11 40.73 -11.40
N LYS A 127 22.35 40.34 -11.05
CA LYS A 127 23.39 41.25 -10.54
C LYS A 127 24.13 41.98 -11.67
N TYR A 128 23.95 41.57 -12.93
CA TYR A 128 24.66 42.16 -14.05
C TYR A 128 24.16 43.57 -14.37
N ASP A 129 25.09 44.42 -14.83
CA ASP A 129 24.75 45.77 -15.26
C ASP A 129 23.90 45.69 -16.53
N ASN A 130 22.83 46.49 -16.58
CA ASN A 130 21.92 46.52 -17.73
C ASN A 130 21.22 45.18 -18.04
N TYR A 131 21.13 44.24 -17.08
CA TYR A 131 20.45 42.95 -17.30
C TYR A 131 19.03 43.14 -17.86
N ARG A 132 18.27 44.06 -17.25
CA ARG A 132 16.89 44.36 -17.61
C ARG A 132 16.77 44.91 -19.03
N ALA A 133 17.67 45.83 -19.39
CA ALA A 133 17.72 46.40 -20.74
C ALA A 133 18.05 45.30 -21.77
N PHE A 134 19.00 44.42 -21.46
CA PHE A 134 19.32 43.29 -22.34
C PHE A 134 18.14 42.36 -22.57
N VAL A 135 17.45 41.93 -21.50
CA VAL A 135 16.28 41.05 -21.62
C VAL A 135 15.15 41.73 -22.40
N ALA A 136 14.88 43.01 -22.14
CA ALA A 136 13.87 43.78 -22.86
C ALA A 136 14.15 43.91 -24.37
N ALA A 137 15.43 43.98 -24.76
CA ALA A 137 15.86 44.07 -26.15
C ALA A 137 15.89 42.71 -26.86
N VAL A 138 16.33 41.65 -26.18
CA VAL A 138 16.42 40.28 -26.73
C VAL A 138 15.04 39.63 -26.89
N ILE A 139 14.12 39.87 -25.95
CA ILE A 139 12.76 39.32 -25.97
C ILE A 139 11.74 40.45 -26.23
N PRO A 140 11.48 40.81 -27.49
CA PRO A 140 10.53 41.86 -27.85
C PRO A 140 9.08 41.58 -27.40
N GLN A 141 8.69 40.31 -27.27
CA GLN A 141 7.35 39.88 -26.86
C GLN A 141 7.07 40.00 -25.35
N LEU A 142 8.11 40.12 -24.53
CA LEU A 142 7.99 40.11 -23.08
C LEU A 142 7.24 41.35 -22.57
N VAL A 143 6.22 41.19 -21.74
CA VAL A 143 5.42 42.29 -21.18
C VAL A 143 5.89 42.65 -19.78
N THR A 144 6.19 41.64 -18.97
CA THR A 144 6.55 41.78 -17.56
C THR A 144 7.84 41.02 -17.29
N LEU A 145 8.81 41.70 -16.68
CA LEU A 145 10.04 41.10 -16.16
C LEU A 145 10.08 41.30 -14.65
N ASP A 146 10.24 40.22 -13.89
CA ASP A 146 10.36 40.27 -12.42
C ASP A 146 9.18 40.98 -11.73
N GLY A 147 7.97 40.83 -12.29
CA GLY A 147 6.76 41.49 -11.80
C GLY A 147 6.62 42.97 -12.20
N ILE A 148 7.60 43.53 -12.89
CA ILE A 148 7.59 44.93 -13.34
C ILE A 148 7.33 44.96 -14.85
N LYS A 149 6.36 45.76 -15.29
CA LYS A 149 6.07 45.94 -16.71
C LYS A 149 7.22 46.65 -17.43
N ILE A 150 7.53 46.21 -18.64
CA ILE A 150 8.54 46.85 -19.50
C ILE A 150 7.87 47.95 -20.31
N GLU A 151 8.34 49.18 -20.15
CA GLU A 151 7.83 50.30 -20.93
C GLU A 151 8.41 50.31 -22.35
N ARG A 152 7.68 50.92 -23.29
CA ARG A 152 8.15 51.08 -24.68
C ARG A 152 9.40 51.96 -24.76
N SER A 153 9.48 53.00 -23.94
CA SER A 153 10.63 53.92 -23.81
C SER A 153 11.90 53.15 -23.47
N GLU A 154 11.85 52.36 -22.39
CA GLU A 154 12.94 51.50 -21.92
C GLU A 154 13.41 50.56 -23.04
N ARG A 155 12.47 49.90 -23.71
CA ARG A 155 12.79 48.98 -24.82
C ARG A 155 13.52 49.67 -25.97
N LEU A 156 13.07 50.86 -26.38
CA LEU A 156 13.72 51.61 -27.46
C LEU A 156 15.17 51.98 -27.11
N THR A 157 15.41 52.42 -25.88
CA THR A 157 16.77 52.75 -25.41
C THR A 157 17.67 51.53 -25.34
N ALA A 158 17.11 50.38 -24.96
CA ALA A 158 17.83 49.13 -24.89
C ALA A 158 18.19 48.59 -26.28
N CYS A 159 17.26 48.65 -27.24
CA CYS A 159 17.52 48.26 -28.63
C CYS A 159 18.59 49.12 -29.30
N GLN A 160 18.63 50.43 -29.02
CA GLN A 160 19.66 51.32 -29.56
C GLN A 160 21.07 51.00 -29.05
N ASN A 161 21.18 50.54 -27.80
CA ASN A 161 22.45 50.28 -27.14
C ASN A 161 22.80 48.78 -27.05
N ILE A 162 22.10 47.92 -27.79
CA ILE A 162 22.19 46.46 -27.65
C ILE A 162 23.62 45.94 -27.84
N ASP A 163 24.39 46.47 -28.79
CA ASP A 163 25.76 46.02 -29.06
C ASP A 163 26.71 46.29 -27.89
N ARG A 164 26.54 47.44 -27.22
CA ARG A 164 27.35 47.79 -26.04
C ARG A 164 26.94 46.96 -24.84
N ILE A 165 25.63 46.78 -24.64
CA ILE A 165 25.06 45.99 -23.55
C ILE A 165 25.50 44.53 -23.68
N ARG A 166 25.42 43.94 -24.89
CA ARG A 166 25.84 42.57 -25.18
C ARG A 166 27.32 42.33 -24.88
N LYS A 167 28.20 43.27 -25.22
CA LYS A 167 29.63 43.20 -24.88
C LYS A 167 29.88 43.24 -23.37
N SER A 168 29.26 44.19 -22.67
CA SER A 168 29.37 44.32 -21.21
C SER A 168 28.91 43.04 -20.50
N ILE A 169 27.78 42.48 -20.91
CA ILE A 169 27.23 41.25 -20.33
C ILE A 169 28.12 40.05 -20.64
N ALA A 170 28.62 39.91 -21.86
CA ALA A 170 29.52 38.82 -22.21
C ALA A 170 30.82 38.86 -21.39
N GLU A 171 31.33 40.04 -21.04
CA GLU A 171 32.48 40.20 -20.14
C GLU A 171 32.12 39.79 -18.70
N GLN A 172 30.96 40.21 -18.20
CA GLN A 172 30.47 39.85 -16.86
C GLN A 172 30.18 38.35 -16.74
N GLU A 173 29.60 37.73 -17.77
CA GLU A 173 29.39 36.29 -17.85
C GLU A 173 30.71 35.50 -17.82
N ARG A 174 31.73 35.96 -18.54
CA ARG A 174 33.06 35.32 -18.52
C ARG A 174 33.74 35.47 -17.17
N ALA A 175 33.59 36.61 -16.51
CA ALA A 175 34.13 36.82 -15.17
C ALA A 175 33.45 35.89 -14.16
N TYR A 176 32.11 35.82 -14.19
CA TYR A 176 31.33 34.91 -13.36
C TYR A 176 31.67 33.44 -13.63
N ALA A 177 31.78 33.03 -14.89
CA ALA A 177 32.14 31.66 -15.25
C ALA A 177 33.51 31.26 -14.69
N LYS A 178 34.51 32.15 -14.78
CA LYS A 178 35.84 31.93 -14.19
C LYS A 178 35.80 31.84 -12.66
N GLU A 179 35.06 32.74 -12.01
CA GLU A 179 34.89 32.70 -10.56
C GLU A 179 34.23 31.40 -10.12
N ARG A 180 33.19 30.95 -10.83
CA ARG A 180 32.53 29.66 -10.57
C ARG A 180 33.41 28.46 -10.84
N GLU A 181 34.24 28.47 -11.87
CA GLU A 181 35.22 27.41 -12.14
C GLU A 181 36.23 27.30 -10.99
N LEU A 182 36.80 28.43 -10.55
CA LEU A 182 37.71 28.46 -9.41
C LEU A 182 37.04 27.95 -8.13
N GLU A 183 35.80 28.35 -7.87
CA GLU A 183 35.03 27.88 -6.71
C GLU A 183 34.81 26.36 -6.74
N ARG A 184 34.49 25.78 -7.90
CA ARG A 184 34.36 24.32 -8.03
C ARG A 184 35.68 23.62 -7.76
N GLU A 185 36.79 24.13 -8.31
CA GLU A 185 38.12 23.56 -8.06
C GLU A 185 38.48 23.62 -6.56
N GLU A 186 38.19 24.74 -5.88
CA GLU A 186 38.40 24.88 -4.44
C GLU A 186 37.52 23.92 -3.62
N GLU A 187 36.26 23.73 -3.99
CA GLU A 187 35.31 22.82 -3.34
C GLU A 187 35.71 21.34 -3.57
N GLU A 188 36.10 20.97 -4.79
CA GLU A 188 36.60 19.64 -5.14
C GLU A 188 37.90 19.32 -4.40
N GLU A 189 38.84 20.26 -4.31
CA GLU A 189 40.06 20.09 -3.53
C GLU A 189 39.78 19.89 -2.03
N LYS A 190 38.82 20.64 -1.48
CA LYS A 190 38.40 20.47 -0.08
C LYS A 190 37.79 19.09 0.13
N TRP A 191 36.92 18.65 -0.78
CA TRP A 191 36.29 17.33 -0.71
C TRP A 191 37.32 16.19 -0.83
N SER A 192 38.25 16.29 -1.78
CA SER A 192 39.31 15.29 -1.96
C SER A 192 40.24 15.18 -0.74
N LYS A 193 40.57 16.32 -0.10
CA LYS A 193 41.34 16.34 1.14
C LYS A 193 40.59 15.70 2.31
N ALA A 194 39.26 15.87 2.39
CA ALA A 194 38.43 15.23 3.41
C ALA A 194 38.32 13.71 3.19
N GLU A 195 38.13 13.27 1.93
CA GLU A 195 38.02 11.86 1.57
C GLU A 195 39.31 11.08 1.85
N ASN A 196 40.48 11.66 1.55
CA ASN A 196 41.78 11.05 1.87
C ASN A 196 42.01 10.91 3.38
N ARG A 197 41.58 11.89 4.20
CA ARG A 197 41.67 11.77 5.67
C ARG A 197 40.75 10.66 6.21
N ASN A 198 39.55 10.52 5.67
CA ASN A 198 38.64 9.44 6.09
C ASN A 198 39.16 8.04 5.73
N ASN A 199 39.84 7.88 4.59
CA ASN A 199 40.48 6.62 4.22
C ASN A 199 41.71 6.28 5.07
N GLU A 200 42.43 7.27 5.60
CA GLU A 200 43.56 7.07 6.51
C GLU A 200 43.12 6.72 7.95
N THR A 201 41.85 6.95 8.32
CA THR A 201 41.35 6.78 9.70
C THR A 201 40.53 5.49 9.89
N SER A 202 40.94 4.39 9.25
CA SER A 202 40.31 3.06 9.42
C SER A 202 40.80 2.27 10.66
N GLU A 203 41.66 2.84 11.50
CA GLU A 203 42.01 2.27 12.80
C GLU A 203 41.59 3.20 13.94
N SER A 204 40.39 2.94 14.46
CA SER A 204 39.97 3.21 15.84
C SER A 204 40.49 4.50 16.50
N GLN A 205 39.73 5.59 16.36
CA GLN A 205 39.61 6.61 17.39
C GLN A 205 38.38 7.49 17.16
N GLU A 206 37.78 7.95 18.26
CA GLU A 206 36.59 8.80 18.33
C GLU A 206 36.69 10.02 17.40
N PRO A 207 35.57 10.53 16.85
CA PRO A 207 35.60 11.62 15.88
C PRO A 207 36.24 12.87 16.51
N ASP A 208 37.39 13.25 15.94
CA ASP A 208 38.14 14.44 16.30
C ASP A 208 37.35 15.70 15.89
N ASN A 209 37.38 16.72 16.76
CA ASN A 209 36.59 17.97 16.70
C ASN A 209 37.07 18.94 15.60
N GLY A 210 37.50 18.43 14.45
CA GLY A 210 37.95 19.20 13.28
C GLY A 210 37.35 18.70 11.96
N GLU A 211 36.31 17.86 12.01
CA GLU A 211 35.50 17.51 10.85
C GLU A 211 34.86 18.78 10.26
N PHE A 212 34.99 18.96 8.95
CA PHE A 212 34.20 19.92 8.18
C PHE A 212 32.74 19.60 8.42
N ASP A 213 32.06 20.42 9.22
CA ASP A 213 30.65 20.28 9.54
C ASP A 213 29.86 21.14 8.55
N PRO A 214 29.20 20.55 7.52
CA PRO A 214 28.46 21.30 6.51
C PRO A 214 27.32 22.16 7.10
N MET A 215 26.95 21.91 8.36
CA MET A 215 25.88 22.61 9.07
C MET A 215 26.38 23.86 9.82
N ASN A 216 27.63 23.86 10.28
CA ASN A 216 28.21 24.93 11.10
C ASN A 216 29.22 25.81 10.33
N ASP A 217 29.84 25.28 9.28
CA ASP A 217 30.72 26.08 8.42
C ASP A 217 29.90 26.90 7.40
N PRO A 218 30.20 28.20 7.22
CA PRO A 218 29.51 29.02 6.23
C PRO A 218 29.83 28.53 4.80
N MET A 219 28.92 27.75 4.22
CA MET A 219 29.00 27.30 2.84
C MET A 219 28.50 28.39 1.89
N LYS A 220 29.19 28.56 0.75
CA LYS A 220 28.72 29.46 -0.31
C LYS A 220 27.41 28.92 -0.90
N TYR A 221 26.53 29.82 -1.34
CA TYR A 221 25.26 29.45 -1.97
C TYR A 221 25.51 29.03 -3.43
N THR A 222 25.85 27.76 -3.64
CA THR A 222 26.16 27.15 -4.94
C THR A 222 25.20 25.98 -5.22
N PRO A 223 25.04 25.54 -6.49
CA PRO A 223 24.25 24.36 -6.80
C PRO A 223 24.70 23.11 -6.04
N GLU A 224 26.02 22.91 -5.93
CA GLU A 224 26.66 21.77 -5.28
C GLU A 224 26.42 21.78 -3.77
N SER A 225 26.62 22.93 -3.13
CA SER A 225 26.27 23.18 -1.71
C SER A 225 24.81 22.85 -1.42
N ARG A 226 23.88 23.28 -2.29
CA ARG A 226 22.45 22.98 -2.12
C ARG A 226 22.15 21.46 -2.19
N VAL A 227 22.76 20.74 -3.14
CA VAL A 227 22.62 19.28 -3.24
C VAL A 227 23.25 18.58 -2.04
N ALA A 228 24.40 19.06 -1.55
CA ALA A 228 25.07 18.52 -0.37
C ALA A 228 24.20 18.67 0.89
N VAL A 229 23.65 19.88 1.12
CA VAL A 229 22.71 20.13 2.23
C VAL A 229 21.48 19.22 2.12
N HIS A 230 20.94 19.03 0.91
CA HIS A 230 19.80 18.15 0.71
C HIS A 230 20.12 16.68 1.04
N LYS A 231 21.23 16.15 0.54
CA LYS A 231 21.69 14.79 0.84
C LYS A 231 21.89 14.58 2.34
N TYR A 232 22.48 15.55 3.03
CA TYR A 232 22.65 15.50 4.47
C TYR A 232 21.30 15.47 5.21
N LEU A 233 20.34 16.31 4.82
CA LEU A 233 19.00 16.30 5.39
C LEU A 233 18.27 14.98 5.13
N GLU A 234 18.44 14.36 3.96
CA GLU A 234 17.94 13.01 3.68
C GLU A 234 18.57 11.96 4.58
N GLU A 235 19.89 12.00 4.78
CA GLU A 235 20.62 11.08 5.66
C GLU A 235 20.17 11.19 7.11
N GLN A 236 19.85 12.39 7.59
CA GLN A 236 19.25 12.60 8.92
C GLN A 236 17.79 12.13 8.99
N ARG A 237 17.05 12.21 7.87
CA ARG A 237 15.67 11.73 7.79
C ARG A 237 15.57 10.21 7.68
N LYS A 238 16.51 9.52 7.03
CA LYS A 238 16.53 8.06 6.91
C LYS A 238 16.37 7.33 8.25
N PRO A 239 17.16 7.60 9.31
CA PRO A 239 16.98 6.95 10.60
C PRO A 239 15.66 7.33 11.28
N GLN A 240 15.07 8.50 11.00
CA GLN A 240 13.73 8.83 11.48
C GLN A 240 12.63 8.07 10.72
N ILE A 241 12.77 7.91 9.41
CA ILE A 241 11.88 7.07 8.59
C ILE A 241 12.02 5.62 9.02
N ASP A 242 13.23 5.12 9.24
CA ASP A 242 13.51 3.76 9.69
C ASP A 242 13.13 3.54 11.17
N ALA A 243 13.14 4.58 12.01
CA ALA A 243 12.58 4.54 13.36
C ALA A 243 11.04 4.61 13.37
N SER A 244 10.43 5.36 12.44
CA SER A 244 8.98 5.35 12.21
C SER A 244 8.50 4.07 11.52
N LYS A 245 9.40 3.42 10.76
CA LYS A 245 9.38 2.04 10.32
C LYS A 245 10.13 1.15 11.31
N SER A 246 10.01 1.41 12.62
CA SER A 246 10.18 0.32 13.58
C SER A 246 9.37 -0.86 13.05
N PRO A 247 9.90 -2.10 13.01
CA PRO A 247 9.25 -3.20 12.31
C PRO A 247 7.92 -3.51 13.00
N GLN A 248 6.84 -2.90 12.53
CA GLN A 248 5.71 -3.72 12.18
C GLN A 248 6.21 -4.51 10.98
N GLU A 249 6.41 -5.81 11.20
CA GLU A 249 6.65 -6.80 10.16
C GLU A 249 5.57 -6.65 9.07
N ASN A 250 5.77 -5.72 8.13
CA ASN A 250 5.25 -5.85 6.80
C ASN A 250 6.26 -6.75 6.09
N SER A 251 6.23 -8.04 6.46
CA SER A 251 6.58 -9.05 5.48
C SER A 251 5.67 -8.77 4.30
N GLU A 252 6.26 -8.44 3.16
CA GLU A 252 5.62 -8.78 1.90
C GLU A 252 5.16 -10.23 2.05
N ASP A 253 3.84 -10.43 2.11
CA ASP A 253 3.22 -11.75 2.19
C ASP A 253 3.61 -12.51 0.91
N ALA A 254 4.80 -13.13 0.92
CA ALA A 254 4.90 -14.43 0.33
C ALA A 254 3.83 -15.25 1.07
N PRO A 255 2.76 -15.73 0.41
CA PRO A 255 1.74 -16.50 1.09
C PRO A 255 2.46 -17.63 1.78
N ARG A 256 2.47 -17.62 3.13
CA ARG A 256 3.07 -18.71 3.90
C ARG A 256 2.37 -19.96 3.43
N ARG A 257 3.06 -20.75 2.62
CA ARG A 257 2.48 -21.92 1.97
C ARG A 257 1.88 -22.77 3.08
N LEU A 258 0.55 -22.90 3.06
CA LEU A 258 -0.21 -23.73 3.99
C LEU A 258 0.13 -25.23 3.81
N GLU A 259 0.86 -25.55 2.75
CA GLU A 259 1.22 -26.89 2.30
C GLU A 259 2.70 -26.91 1.89
N ILE A 260 3.52 -27.64 2.64
CA ILE A 260 4.84 -28.10 2.21
C ILE A 260 4.63 -29.56 1.82
N GLU A 261 4.88 -29.91 0.56
CA GLU A 261 4.77 -31.30 0.04
C GLU A 261 3.39 -31.96 0.26
N GLY A 262 2.29 -31.19 0.16
CA GLY A 262 0.92 -31.71 0.30
C GLY A 262 0.49 -32.09 1.72
N ARG A 263 1.33 -31.81 2.74
CA ARG A 263 0.97 -31.95 4.16
C ARG A 263 0.61 -30.60 4.74
N ARG A 264 -0.59 -30.51 5.31
CA ARG A 264 -1.06 -29.32 6.03
C ARG A 264 -0.38 -29.25 7.40
N LEU A 265 0.07 -28.06 7.77
CA LEU A 265 0.75 -27.81 9.05
C LEU A 265 -0.16 -27.04 10.01
N ASN A 266 0.11 -27.18 11.32
CA ASN A 266 -0.50 -26.35 12.35
C ASN A 266 0.13 -24.95 12.31
N ILE A 267 -0.70 -23.90 12.28
CA ILE A 267 -0.26 -22.50 12.19
C ILE A 267 -1.01 -21.70 13.24
N ASN A 268 -0.31 -20.90 14.04
CA ASN A 268 -0.91 -19.92 14.94
C ASN A 268 -0.21 -18.58 14.77
N ASP A 269 -0.57 -17.87 13.70
CA ASP A 269 0.09 -16.62 13.33
C ASP A 269 -0.24 -15.47 14.31
N GLY A 270 -1.44 -15.50 14.88
CA GLY A 270 -1.88 -14.51 15.87
C GLY A 270 -1.44 -14.78 17.30
N LYS A 271 -0.72 -15.88 17.57
CA LYS A 271 -0.36 -16.35 18.93
C LYS A 271 -1.57 -16.34 19.88
N TYR A 272 -2.74 -16.72 19.37
CA TYR A 272 -3.95 -16.78 20.16
C TYR A 272 -3.86 -17.92 21.17
N LYS A 273 -4.33 -17.68 22.39
CA LYS A 273 -4.49 -18.73 23.39
C LYS A 273 -5.73 -19.55 23.03
N PHE A 274 -5.55 -20.85 22.89
CA PHE A 274 -6.64 -21.77 22.62
C PHE A 274 -6.57 -22.98 23.53
N SER A 275 -7.72 -23.54 23.86
CA SER A 275 -7.87 -24.80 24.58
C SER A 275 -8.73 -25.74 23.74
N LEU A 276 -8.19 -26.92 23.46
CA LEU A 276 -8.92 -27.97 22.76
C LEU A 276 -9.28 -29.04 23.79
N LYS A 277 -10.57 -29.12 24.12
CA LYS A 277 -11.11 -30.06 25.10
C LYS A 277 -12.02 -31.05 24.40
N ASP A 278 -11.95 -32.31 24.80
CA ASP A 278 -12.95 -33.29 24.42
C ASP A 278 -14.08 -33.27 25.44
N ASP A 279 -15.32 -33.32 24.95
CA ASP A 279 -16.50 -33.44 25.79
C ASP A 279 -16.47 -34.80 26.51
N PRO A 280 -16.87 -34.93 27.79
CA PRO A 280 -16.89 -36.20 28.55
C PRO A 280 -17.60 -37.35 27.83
N THR A 281 -18.54 -37.04 26.94
CA THR A 281 -19.27 -38.01 26.11
C THR A 281 -18.45 -38.56 24.92
N GLY A 282 -17.26 -38.02 24.65
CA GLY A 282 -16.37 -38.39 23.54
C GLY A 282 -16.91 -38.05 22.14
N LYS A 283 -18.11 -37.46 22.06
CA LYS A 283 -18.87 -37.21 20.82
C LYS A 283 -18.54 -35.85 20.18
N TYR A 284 -18.17 -34.88 21.00
CA TYR A 284 -17.85 -33.53 20.57
C TYR A 284 -16.44 -33.15 21.02
N ARG A 285 -15.80 -32.34 20.18
CA ARG A 285 -14.49 -31.72 20.42
C ARG A 285 -14.70 -30.21 20.42
N VAL A 286 -14.36 -29.55 21.50
CA VAL A 286 -14.63 -28.14 21.74
C VAL A 286 -13.31 -27.38 21.68
N LEU A 287 -13.20 -26.43 20.74
CA LEU A 287 -12.09 -25.49 20.64
C LEU A 287 -12.53 -24.16 21.24
N GLU A 288 -11.94 -23.78 22.36
CA GLU A 288 -12.09 -22.46 22.97
C GLU A 288 -10.93 -21.58 22.55
N LEU A 289 -11.21 -20.43 21.94
CA LEU A 289 -10.24 -19.46 21.46
C LEU A 289 -10.48 -18.10 22.13
N GLU A 290 -9.46 -17.55 22.77
CA GLU A 290 -9.52 -16.21 23.38
C GLU A 290 -9.38 -15.14 22.28
N ALA A 291 -10.51 -14.64 21.79
CA ALA A 291 -10.58 -13.52 20.86
C ALA A 291 -10.84 -12.19 21.60
N PRO A 292 -10.34 -11.05 21.09
CA PRO A 292 -10.47 -9.77 21.77
C PRO A 292 -11.94 -9.30 21.88
N LYS A 293 -12.28 -8.74 23.06
CA LYS A 293 -13.64 -8.38 23.47
C LYS A 293 -14.37 -7.44 22.49
N TYR A 294 -13.66 -6.45 21.93
CA TYR A 294 -14.23 -5.44 21.04
C TYR A 294 -13.96 -5.70 19.55
N MET A 295 -13.83 -6.96 19.14
CA MET A 295 -13.70 -7.33 17.72
C MET A 295 -15.09 -7.41 17.06
N ASP A 296 -15.21 -6.95 15.81
CA ASP A 296 -16.44 -7.09 15.05
C ASP A 296 -16.59 -8.52 14.48
N THR A 297 -17.82 -9.04 14.40
CA THR A 297 -18.10 -10.39 13.87
C THR A 297 -17.75 -10.52 12.40
N SER A 298 -17.76 -9.41 11.66
CA SER A 298 -17.36 -9.34 10.25
C SER A 298 -15.88 -9.68 10.02
N LEU A 299 -15.04 -9.55 11.05
CA LEU A 299 -13.59 -9.78 10.99
C LEU A 299 -13.18 -11.19 11.45
N ILE A 300 -14.17 -12.07 11.62
CA ILE A 300 -14.00 -13.44 12.10
C ILE A 300 -14.58 -14.38 11.04
N THR A 301 -13.74 -15.23 10.47
CA THR A 301 -14.18 -16.32 9.59
C THR A 301 -13.73 -17.64 10.19
N CYS A 302 -14.61 -18.63 10.19
CA CYS A 302 -14.33 -19.97 10.68
C CYS A 302 -14.75 -20.98 9.61
N ASP A 303 -13.78 -21.71 9.08
CA ASP A 303 -14.00 -22.82 8.16
C ASP A 303 -13.63 -24.12 8.87
N VAL A 304 -14.59 -25.03 8.96
CA VAL A 304 -14.44 -26.32 9.63
C VAL A 304 -14.44 -27.39 8.56
N GLN A 305 -13.36 -28.15 8.48
CA GLN A 305 -13.19 -29.22 7.52
C GLN A 305 -12.93 -30.54 8.24
N PRO A 306 -13.12 -31.70 7.59
CA PRO A 306 -13.04 -32.98 8.28
C PRO A 306 -11.69 -33.26 8.97
N TYR A 307 -10.60 -32.73 8.42
CA TYR A 307 -9.23 -32.99 8.88
C TYR A 307 -8.49 -31.74 9.37
N TYR A 308 -9.13 -30.57 9.37
CA TYR A 308 -8.52 -29.33 9.86
C TYR A 308 -9.59 -28.28 10.13
N ILE A 309 -9.25 -27.29 10.96
CA ILE A 309 -10.04 -26.10 11.18
C ILE A 309 -9.19 -24.88 10.84
N HIS A 310 -9.79 -23.92 10.13
CA HIS A 310 -9.18 -22.66 9.74
C HIS A 310 -9.98 -21.50 10.33
N ILE A 311 -9.34 -20.69 11.17
CA ILE A 311 -9.95 -19.53 11.80
C ILE A 311 -9.13 -18.30 11.43
N THR A 312 -9.75 -17.32 10.80
CA THR A 312 -9.12 -16.03 10.49
C THR A 312 -9.65 -14.96 11.44
N LEU A 313 -8.76 -14.32 12.19
CA LEU A 313 -9.06 -13.21 13.10
C LEU A 313 -8.24 -11.98 12.68
N LYS A 314 -8.88 -10.89 12.23
CA LYS A 314 -8.18 -9.66 11.78
C LYS A 314 -7.02 -9.94 10.80
N GLY A 315 -7.23 -10.85 9.85
CA GLY A 315 -6.22 -11.24 8.85
C GLY A 315 -5.15 -12.22 9.34
N LYS A 316 -5.11 -12.57 10.63
CA LYS A 316 -4.19 -13.59 11.16
C LYS A 316 -4.88 -14.95 11.20
N ILE A 317 -4.14 -15.99 10.79
CA ILE A 317 -4.67 -17.34 10.63
C ILE A 317 -4.29 -18.23 11.83
N LEU A 318 -5.28 -18.95 12.36
CA LEU A 318 -5.12 -20.11 13.20
C LEU A 318 -5.60 -21.35 12.44
N GLN A 319 -4.68 -22.25 12.13
CA GLN A 319 -4.95 -23.53 11.49
C GLN A 319 -4.55 -24.67 12.43
N LEU A 320 -5.50 -25.55 12.73
CA LEU A 320 -5.25 -26.78 13.49
C LEU A 320 -5.63 -27.97 12.63
N VAL A 321 -4.68 -28.88 12.41
CA VAL A 321 -4.83 -30.12 11.66
C VAL A 321 -5.16 -31.24 12.62
N PHE A 322 -6.19 -32.01 12.30
CA PHE A 322 -6.62 -33.18 13.04
C PHE A 322 -6.05 -34.45 12.41
N HIS A 323 -5.72 -35.43 13.24
CA HIS A 323 -5.32 -36.76 12.77
C HIS A 323 -6.53 -37.52 12.21
N GLU A 324 -6.30 -38.51 11.34
CA GLU A 324 -7.36 -39.30 10.68
C GLU A 324 -8.32 -40.00 11.67
N SER A 325 -7.84 -40.35 12.87
CA SER A 325 -8.65 -40.91 13.96
C SER A 325 -9.62 -39.92 14.60
N ASP A 326 -9.42 -38.63 14.36
CA ASP A 326 -10.14 -37.51 14.98
C ASP A 326 -10.95 -36.69 13.99
N ALA A 327 -11.30 -37.28 12.84
CA ALA A 327 -12.08 -36.60 11.82
C ALA A 327 -13.39 -36.05 12.39
N VAL A 328 -13.78 -34.85 11.95
CA VAL A 328 -14.99 -34.15 12.40
C VAL A 328 -16.01 -34.00 11.28
N HIS A 329 -17.30 -33.92 11.64
CA HIS A 329 -18.38 -33.62 10.70
C HIS A 329 -18.56 -32.10 10.57
N PRO A 330 -18.30 -31.50 9.40
CA PRO A 330 -18.45 -30.05 9.21
C PRO A 330 -19.90 -29.60 9.40
N ASP A 331 -20.86 -30.31 8.81
CA ASP A 331 -22.30 -29.97 8.85
C ASP A 331 -22.92 -29.95 10.25
N LYS A 332 -22.30 -30.65 11.20
CA LYS A 332 -22.78 -30.77 12.59
C LYS A 332 -21.94 -29.96 13.57
N SER A 333 -21.00 -29.17 13.07
CA SER A 333 -20.16 -28.29 13.87
C SER A 333 -20.82 -26.92 14.03
N LYS A 334 -20.62 -26.30 15.18
CA LYS A 334 -21.21 -25.00 15.52
C LYS A 334 -20.14 -24.08 16.09
N ALA A 335 -20.11 -22.83 15.65
CA ALA A 335 -19.25 -21.79 16.20
C ALA A 335 -20.10 -20.72 16.88
N GLU A 336 -19.79 -20.39 18.12
CA GLU A 336 -20.48 -19.37 18.92
C GLU A 336 -19.48 -18.41 19.54
N ARG A 337 -19.83 -17.13 19.62
CA ARG A 337 -18.99 -16.11 20.24
C ARG A 337 -19.70 -15.49 21.43
N CYS A 338 -19.00 -15.39 22.55
CA CYS A 338 -19.49 -14.67 23.71
C CYS A 338 -19.27 -13.16 23.53
N GLN A 339 -20.35 -12.37 23.53
CA GLN A 339 -20.27 -10.90 23.44
C GLN A 339 -19.61 -10.26 24.69
N THR A 340 -19.74 -10.90 25.86
CA THR A 340 -19.27 -10.34 27.13
C THR A 340 -17.79 -10.63 27.40
N SER A 341 -17.34 -11.86 27.14
CA SER A 341 -15.94 -12.27 27.34
C SER A 341 -15.08 -12.18 26.08
N GLY A 342 -15.69 -12.14 24.89
CA GLY A 342 -14.97 -12.13 23.61
C GLY A 342 -14.56 -13.51 23.10
N ASN A 343 -14.67 -14.56 23.92
CA ASN A 343 -14.23 -15.91 23.58
C ASN A 343 -15.06 -16.52 22.45
N LEU A 344 -14.36 -17.15 21.48
CA LEU A 344 -14.94 -17.92 20.39
C LEU A 344 -14.89 -19.40 20.77
N VAL A 345 -16.03 -20.09 20.73
CA VAL A 345 -16.16 -21.51 21.05
C VAL A 345 -16.63 -22.24 19.79
N VAL A 346 -15.84 -23.20 19.31
CA VAL A 346 -16.19 -24.06 18.17
C VAL A 346 -16.41 -25.48 18.65
N THR A 347 -17.65 -25.94 18.61
CA THR A 347 -18.06 -27.31 18.96
C THR A 347 -18.11 -28.15 17.70
N MET A 348 -17.17 -29.09 17.56
CA MET A 348 -17.04 -29.97 16.39
C MET A 348 -17.49 -31.39 16.75
N LYS A 349 -18.33 -32.01 15.94
CA LYS A 349 -18.77 -33.40 16.18
C LYS A 349 -17.77 -34.39 15.59
N ARG A 350 -17.27 -35.36 16.35
CA ARG A 350 -16.36 -36.41 15.84
C ARG A 350 -17.11 -37.44 14.98
N VAL A 351 -16.43 -37.96 13.96
CA VAL A 351 -16.91 -39.05 13.08
C VAL A 351 -16.86 -40.39 13.81
N ASN A 352 -15.76 -40.65 14.53
CA ASN A 352 -15.57 -41.84 15.35
C ASN A 352 -15.46 -41.43 16.84
N PRO A 353 -16.54 -41.52 17.63
CA PRO A 353 -16.46 -41.24 19.06
C PRO A 353 -15.65 -42.34 19.76
N THR A 354 -14.65 -41.95 20.54
CA THR A 354 -13.99 -42.85 21.50
C THR A 354 -14.88 -42.95 22.72
N PHE A 355 -15.53 -44.09 22.91
CA PHE A 355 -16.43 -44.33 24.03
C PHE A 355 -15.62 -44.49 25.33
N THR A 356 -15.72 -43.51 26.22
CA THR A 356 -15.21 -43.54 27.60
C THR A 356 -16.22 -44.23 28.52
N ASP A 357 -15.79 -44.70 29.70
CA ASP A 357 -16.68 -45.32 30.71
C ASP A 357 -17.84 -44.40 31.15
N GLU A 358 -17.68 -43.08 31.01
CA GLU A 358 -18.72 -42.08 31.27
C GLU A 358 -19.85 -42.10 30.22
N TYR A 359 -19.56 -42.47 28.97
CA TYR A 359 -20.57 -42.67 27.93
C TYR A 359 -21.56 -43.79 28.30
N PHE A 360 -21.07 -44.89 28.89
CA PHE A 360 -21.93 -45.99 29.32
C PHE A 360 -22.81 -45.60 30.50
N LYS A 361 -22.30 -44.78 31.45
CA LYS A 361 -23.09 -44.20 32.55
C LYS A 361 -24.21 -43.28 32.07
N GLU A 362 -23.95 -42.42 31.09
CA GLU A 362 -25.01 -41.57 30.51
C GLU A 362 -26.04 -42.36 29.70
N MET A 363 -25.60 -43.42 29.01
CA MET A 363 -26.51 -44.29 28.28
C MET A 363 -27.42 -45.08 29.22
N GLU A 364 -26.90 -45.54 30.37
CA GLU A 364 -27.70 -46.11 31.46
C GLU A 364 -28.71 -45.09 32.00
N LEU A 365 -28.28 -43.85 32.29
CA LEU A 365 -29.15 -42.80 32.80
C LEU A 365 -30.24 -42.37 31.79
N GLN A 366 -29.93 -42.37 30.49
CA GLN A 366 -30.91 -42.12 29.43
C GLN A 366 -31.87 -43.29 29.23
N ASN A 367 -31.39 -44.53 29.37
CA ASN A 367 -32.24 -45.72 29.33
C ASN A 367 -33.16 -45.81 30.55
N GLU A 368 -32.72 -45.42 31.75
CA GLU A 368 -33.58 -45.27 32.93
C GLU A 368 -34.65 -44.19 32.74
N LYS A 369 -34.29 -43.05 32.12
CA LYS A 369 -35.26 -42.00 31.77
C LYS A 369 -36.26 -42.42 30.69
N ARG A 370 -35.88 -43.32 29.78
CA ARG A 370 -36.78 -43.92 28.78
C ARG A 370 -37.67 -45.00 29.41
N ALA A 371 -37.13 -45.84 30.27
CA ALA A 371 -37.87 -46.83 31.05
C ALA A 371 -38.90 -46.17 32.00
N GLY A 372 -38.57 -44.99 32.56
CA GLY A 372 -39.51 -44.20 33.36
C GLY A 372 -40.66 -43.53 32.58
N LYS A 373 -40.60 -43.51 31.23
CA LYS A 373 -41.66 -42.95 30.37
C LYS A 373 -42.59 -43.99 29.74
N GLU A 374 -42.32 -45.29 29.94
CA GLU A 374 -43.23 -46.39 29.59
C GLU A 374 -43.80 -47.03 30.86
N SER A 375 -44.60 -46.26 31.61
CA SER A 375 -45.59 -46.82 32.53
C SER A 375 -46.98 -46.62 31.93
N ARG A 376 -47.32 -47.47 30.95
CA ARG A 376 -48.70 -47.79 30.60
C ARG A 376 -48.86 -49.30 30.61
N GLU A 377 -49.89 -49.73 31.33
CA GLU A 377 -50.26 -51.09 31.69
C GLU A 377 -50.07 -52.09 30.55
N VAL A 378 -49.17 -53.06 30.74
CA VAL A 378 -49.28 -54.37 30.12
C VAL A 378 -49.64 -55.33 31.25
N GLY A 379 -50.91 -55.74 31.27
CA GLY A 379 -51.38 -56.79 32.15
C GLY A 379 -50.51 -58.04 32.00
N ARG A 380 -50.06 -58.57 33.14
CA ARG A 380 -49.45 -59.90 33.18
C ARG A 380 -50.57 -60.91 32.99
N GLU A 381 -50.75 -61.42 31.76
CA GLU A 381 -51.57 -62.60 31.53
C GLU A 381 -50.78 -63.84 32.00
N TYR A 382 -51.35 -64.55 32.97
CA TYR A 382 -50.87 -65.87 33.36
C TYR A 382 -51.18 -66.86 32.24
N LEU A 383 -50.22 -67.73 31.93
CA LEU A 383 -50.37 -68.80 30.96
C LEU A 383 -51.23 -69.92 31.56
N GLU A 384 -52.55 -69.87 31.37
CA GLU A 384 -53.42 -71.03 31.60
C GLU A 384 -53.38 -71.94 30.37
N VAL A 385 -52.81 -73.13 30.55
CA VAL A 385 -52.69 -74.15 29.50
C VAL A 385 -53.99 -74.94 29.44
N ASP A 386 -54.90 -74.57 28.54
CA ASP A 386 -56.03 -75.42 28.19
C ASP A 386 -55.56 -76.59 27.29
N PRO A 387 -55.74 -77.87 27.69
CA PRO A 387 -55.18 -79.02 26.98
C PRO A 387 -55.91 -79.43 25.68
N LYS A 388 -56.76 -78.56 25.10
CA LYS A 388 -57.60 -78.91 23.94
C LYS A 388 -57.51 -78.00 22.71
N ALA A 389 -56.67 -76.97 22.72
CA ALA A 389 -56.44 -76.16 21.52
C ALA A 389 -55.14 -76.58 20.81
N ARG A 390 -55.25 -77.49 19.84
CA ARG A 390 -54.14 -77.77 18.90
C ARG A 390 -54.15 -76.69 17.82
N HIS A 391 -53.33 -75.66 17.96
CA HIS A 391 -53.00 -74.78 16.82
C HIS A 391 -51.67 -75.25 16.23
N MET A 392 -51.73 -75.77 15.01
CA MET A 392 -50.57 -76.17 14.23
C MET A 392 -50.10 -74.95 13.42
N PRO A 393 -48.88 -74.44 13.60
CA PRO A 393 -48.32 -73.44 12.70
C PRO A 393 -47.95 -74.08 11.37
N ASP A 394 -48.42 -73.50 10.27
CA ASP A 394 -48.18 -73.95 8.90
C ASP A 394 -46.69 -73.75 8.49
N LEU A 395 -46.10 -74.80 7.93
CA LEU A 395 -44.67 -75.02 7.70
C LEU A 395 -44.22 -74.57 6.30
N LYS A 396 -44.49 -73.32 5.91
CA LYS A 396 -44.12 -72.80 4.56
C LYS A 396 -43.40 -71.46 4.52
N CYS A 397 -42.60 -71.15 5.54
CA CYS A 397 -41.49 -70.20 5.42
C CYS A 397 -40.22 -70.74 6.12
N MET A 398 -39.97 -72.05 6.01
CA MET A 398 -38.68 -72.65 6.33
C MET A 398 -37.83 -72.76 5.06
N THR A 399 -36.66 -72.11 5.09
CA THR A 399 -35.44 -72.20 4.24
C THR A 399 -35.16 -70.86 3.57
N THR A 400 -34.18 -70.05 3.96
CA THR A 400 -32.89 -70.37 4.59
C THR A 400 -32.43 -69.15 5.38
N ASP A 401 -32.24 -69.28 6.69
CA ASP A 401 -31.41 -68.31 7.40
C ASP A 401 -30.55 -69.03 8.43
N SER A 402 -29.26 -69.12 8.11
CA SER A 402 -28.23 -69.66 8.99
C SER A 402 -26.89 -69.04 8.61
N ARG A 403 -26.55 -68.02 9.39
CA ARG A 403 -25.20 -67.52 9.75
C ARG A 403 -24.65 -66.33 8.96
N ARG A 404 -24.67 -65.19 9.67
CA ARG A 404 -23.50 -64.36 10.06
C ARG A 404 -22.46 -64.06 8.96
N ARG A 405 -22.39 -62.80 8.54
CA ARG A 405 -21.38 -61.80 8.96
C ARG A 405 -21.45 -60.59 8.00
N ASN A 406 -21.32 -59.41 8.60
CA ASN A 406 -20.70 -58.18 8.07
C ASN A 406 -20.63 -58.02 6.55
N GLU A 407 -21.31 -57.03 5.97
CA GLU A 407 -20.69 -55.73 5.65
C GLU A 407 -21.70 -54.78 5.02
N ARG A 408 -21.36 -53.50 5.16
CA ARG A 408 -21.98 -52.26 4.67
C ARG A 408 -22.50 -52.35 3.23
N LEU A 409 -23.45 -51.49 2.87
CA LEU A 409 -23.23 -50.35 1.95
C LEU A 409 -24.56 -49.60 1.69
N PHE A 410 -24.44 -48.28 1.87
CA PHE A 410 -25.19 -47.08 1.46
C PHE A 410 -26.40 -47.09 0.51
N LEU A 411 -27.11 -45.94 0.59
CA LEU A 411 -28.07 -45.27 -0.32
C LEU A 411 -29.53 -45.73 -0.14
N ASP A 412 -30.55 -44.87 0.02
CA ASP A 412 -30.76 -43.44 -0.28
C ASP A 412 -31.83 -42.87 0.66
N ASP A 413 -31.71 -41.62 1.09
CA ASP A 413 -32.84 -40.86 1.67
C ASP A 413 -33.01 -39.52 0.94
N ALA A 414 -34.13 -39.42 0.20
CA ALA A 414 -34.68 -38.17 -0.33
C ALA A 414 -35.29 -37.32 0.82
N PRO A 415 -35.34 -35.98 0.70
CA PRO A 415 -35.62 -35.11 1.83
C PRO A 415 -37.13 -34.98 2.11
N LEU A 416 -37.56 -35.40 3.30
CA LEU A 416 -38.86 -35.01 3.85
C LEU A 416 -38.78 -33.58 4.41
N VAL A 417 -39.24 -32.63 3.59
CA VAL A 417 -39.58 -31.26 3.96
C VAL A 417 -40.54 -31.28 5.16
N ARG A 418 -40.10 -30.81 6.32
CA ARG A 418 -41.00 -30.44 7.42
C ARG A 418 -41.25 -28.94 7.38
N LYS A 419 -42.48 -28.57 7.01
CA LYS A 419 -43.05 -27.23 7.16
C LYS A 419 -42.90 -26.77 8.61
N GLY A 420 -42.14 -25.70 8.83
CA GLY A 420 -42.16 -24.96 10.09
C GLY A 420 -43.48 -24.19 10.19
N VAL A 421 -44.14 -24.32 11.34
CA VAL A 421 -45.33 -23.52 11.69
C VAL A 421 -44.86 -22.09 11.98
N ALA A 422 -45.38 -21.12 11.22
CA ALA A 422 -45.12 -19.70 11.43
C ALA A 422 -45.73 -19.24 12.77
N ARG A 423 -45.02 -18.36 13.48
CA ARG A 423 -45.56 -17.65 14.64
C ARG A 423 -46.61 -16.65 14.15
N GLU A 424 -47.69 -16.48 14.91
CA GLU A 424 -48.89 -15.71 14.53
C GLU A 424 -48.68 -14.18 14.40
N ASP A 425 -47.45 -13.68 14.61
CA ASP A 425 -47.12 -12.24 14.60
C ASP A 425 -46.16 -11.80 13.49
N PHE A 426 -46.18 -12.46 12.32
CA PHE A 426 -45.34 -12.10 11.17
C PHE A 426 -46.20 -11.52 10.03
N VAL A 427 -45.95 -10.27 9.64
CA VAL A 427 -46.55 -9.61 8.46
C VAL A 427 -45.45 -9.42 7.43
N ASP A 428 -45.60 -10.05 6.26
CA ASP A 428 -44.66 -9.93 5.13
C ASP A 428 -44.79 -8.57 4.43
N ASP A 429 -43.64 -7.95 4.14
CA ASP A 429 -43.50 -6.66 3.44
C ASP A 429 -43.67 -6.89 1.92
N PRO A 430 -44.63 -6.23 1.23
CA PRO A 430 -44.98 -6.57 -0.16
C PRO A 430 -43.94 -6.18 -1.22
N ASP A 431 -42.87 -5.48 -0.84
CA ASP A 431 -41.85 -4.95 -1.77
C ASP A 431 -40.58 -5.80 -1.88
N VAL A 432 -40.54 -7.00 -1.29
CA VAL A 432 -39.35 -7.89 -1.38
C VAL A 432 -39.50 -8.88 -2.54
N PRO A 433 -38.71 -8.77 -3.64
CA PRO A 433 -38.74 -9.73 -4.72
C PRO A 433 -38.11 -11.08 -4.29
N PRO A 434 -38.62 -12.22 -4.79
CA PRO A 434 -38.12 -13.55 -4.43
C PRO A 434 -36.70 -13.77 -4.95
N LEU A 435 -35.86 -14.41 -4.13
CA LEU A 435 -34.50 -14.81 -4.50
C LEU A 435 -34.54 -15.93 -5.56
N ILE A 436 -33.80 -15.74 -6.65
CA ILE A 436 -33.59 -16.70 -7.75
C ILE A 436 -32.62 -17.80 -7.31
#